data_AF-A0A2R6HZJ9-F1
#
_entry.id   AF-A0A2R6HZJ9-F1
#
_cell.length_a   1.000
_cell.length_b   1.000
_cell.length_c   1.000
_cell.angle_alpha   90.00
_cell.angle_beta   90.00
_cell.angle_gamma   90.00
#
_symmetry.space_group_name_H-M   'P 1'
#
loop_
_entity.id
_entity.type
_entity.pdbx_description
1 polymer ?
#
loop_
_entity_poly.entity_id
_entity_poly.type
_entity_poly.pdbx_seq_one_letter_code
_entity_poly.pdbx_strand_id
1 'polypeptide(L)'
;MGLYVRSLPADDDYGRQERVLERPDRPVADGRLASREVHVWGPGVCRQSRVAETPAGALVGDRLDRIAAWAPATGRSVEQFVPTTELRSAFTGDVRTATRFPALALAEFDGDDLAFFVPCRDRESVVGVDGRLRALEGDPRPSAPRSPGPPEESV
;
A
#
# COMPACT_ATOMS: atom_id res chain seq x y z
N MET A 1 -13.14 6.23 -1.48
CA MET A 1 -11.83 5.81 -0.90
C MET A 1 -11.48 4.42 -1.42
N GLY A 2 -10.23 4.19 -1.82
CA GLY A 2 -9.76 2.87 -2.25
C GLY A 2 -8.85 2.23 -1.21
N LEU A 3 -9.24 1.09 -0.66
CA LEU A 3 -8.36 0.21 0.11
C LEU A 3 -7.69 -0.77 -0.86
N TYR A 4 -6.37 -0.85 -0.83
CA TYR A 4 -5.59 -1.65 -1.77
C TYR A 4 -4.88 -2.77 -1.03
N VAL A 5 -5.35 -4.00 -1.22
CA VAL A 5 -4.83 -5.18 -0.50
C VAL A 5 -4.07 -6.05 -1.49
N ARG A 6 -2.87 -6.50 -1.14
CA ARG A 6 -2.15 -7.45 -1.98
C ARG A 6 -2.80 -8.83 -1.88
N SER A 7 -3.07 -9.45 -3.02
CA SER A 7 -3.80 -10.71 -3.20
C SER A 7 -3.28 -11.93 -2.47
N LEU A 8 -2.01 -11.94 -2.08
CA LEU A 8 -1.33 -13.14 -1.60
C LEU A 8 -0.38 -12.71 -0.48
N PRO A 9 -0.70 -13.03 0.79
CA PRO A 9 0.25 -12.87 1.87
C PRO A 9 1.44 -13.80 1.62
N ALA A 10 2.66 -13.31 1.91
CA ALA A 10 3.66 -14.22 2.44
C ALA A 10 3.15 -14.63 3.84
N ASP A 11 3.31 -15.89 4.22
CA ASP A 11 2.53 -16.61 5.26
C ASP A 11 2.16 -15.84 6.55
N ASP A 12 2.91 -14.82 6.97
CA ASP A 12 2.66 -14.01 8.18
C ASP A 12 1.67 -12.82 8.03
N ASP A 13 1.28 -12.40 6.81
CA ASP A 13 0.42 -11.21 6.61
C ASP A 13 -1.09 -11.53 6.57
N TYR A 14 -1.48 -12.80 6.52
CA TYR A 14 -2.89 -13.22 6.32
C TYR A 14 -3.82 -12.68 7.42
N GLY A 15 -3.45 -12.87 8.70
CA GLY A 15 -4.26 -12.42 9.83
C GLY A 15 -4.41 -10.89 9.94
N ARG A 16 -3.47 -10.14 9.36
CA ARG A 16 -3.54 -8.68 9.30
C ARG A 16 -4.42 -8.20 8.14
N GLN A 17 -4.38 -8.90 7.01
CA GLN A 17 -5.25 -8.63 5.86
C GLN A 17 -6.72 -8.83 6.20
N GLU A 18 -7.07 -9.98 6.78
CA GLU A 18 -8.45 -10.28 7.20
C GLU A 18 -8.98 -9.25 8.19
N ARG A 19 -8.22 -8.90 9.24
CA ARG A 19 -8.61 -7.88 10.21
C ARG A 19 -8.88 -6.51 9.59
N VAL A 20 -8.22 -6.18 8.48
CA VAL A 20 -8.40 -4.91 7.78
C VAL A 20 -9.61 -4.98 6.85
N LEU A 21 -9.85 -6.12 6.21
CA LEU A 21 -11.02 -6.37 5.37
C LEU A 21 -12.31 -6.46 6.21
N GLU A 22 -12.27 -7.13 7.35
CA GLU A 22 -13.38 -7.30 8.30
C GLU A 22 -13.75 -6.02 9.05
N ARG A 23 -12.95 -4.95 8.94
CA ARG A 23 -13.30 -3.69 9.63
C ARG A 23 -14.62 -3.16 9.11
N PRO A 24 -15.53 -2.75 10.01
CA PRO A 24 -16.85 -2.28 9.62
C PRO A 24 -16.75 -0.97 8.82
N ASP A 25 -17.65 -0.80 7.85
CA ASP A 25 -17.78 0.42 7.02
C ASP A 25 -18.30 1.64 7.78
N ARG A 26 -18.03 1.72 9.10
CA ARG A 26 -18.43 2.85 9.96
C ARG A 26 -18.10 4.21 9.36
N PRO A 27 -16.91 4.45 8.78
CA PRO A 27 -16.64 5.76 8.17
C PRO A 27 -17.55 6.09 6.97
N VAL A 28 -18.04 5.07 6.25
CA VAL A 28 -19.02 5.26 5.16
C VAL A 28 -20.42 5.47 5.73
N ALA A 29 -20.81 4.65 6.71
CA ALA A 29 -22.10 4.75 7.39
C ALA A 29 -22.29 6.10 8.12
N ASP A 30 -21.21 6.65 8.67
CA ASP A 30 -21.17 7.94 9.37
C ASP A 30 -20.98 9.13 8.41
N GLY A 31 -20.99 8.91 7.08
CA GLY A 31 -20.87 9.95 6.05
C GLY A 31 -19.49 10.61 5.93
N ARG A 32 -18.47 10.08 6.63
CA ARG A 32 -17.09 10.58 6.56
C ARG A 32 -16.36 10.13 5.30
N LEU A 33 -16.85 9.07 4.65
CA LEU A 33 -16.38 8.57 3.38
C LEU A 33 -17.56 8.36 2.44
N ALA A 34 -17.41 8.79 1.18
CA ALA A 34 -18.43 8.56 0.16
C ALA A 34 -18.55 7.08 -0.25
N SER A 35 -17.43 6.34 -0.24
CA SER A 35 -17.38 4.93 -0.64
C SER A 35 -16.10 4.25 -0.14
N ARG A 36 -16.14 2.92 -0.03
CA ARG A 36 -14.98 2.07 0.20
C ARG A 36 -14.92 0.99 -0.87
N GLU A 37 -13.81 0.92 -1.59
CA GLU A 37 -13.53 -0.12 -2.58
C GLU A 37 -12.32 -0.94 -2.14
N VAL A 38 -12.35 -2.25 -2.36
CA VAL A 38 -11.20 -3.14 -2.11
C VAL A 38 -10.63 -3.61 -3.44
N HIS A 39 -9.38 -3.26 -3.71
CA HIS A 39 -8.66 -3.65 -4.92
C HIS A 39 -7.56 -4.64 -4.58
N VAL A 40 -7.54 -5.76 -5.30
CA VAL A 40 -6.61 -6.85 -5.08
C VAL A 40 -5.48 -6.81 -6.11
N TRP A 41 -4.23 -6.61 -5.67
CA TRP A 41 -3.07 -6.50 -6.57
C TRP A 41 -2.04 -7.62 -6.37
N GLY A 42 -1.26 -7.91 -7.42
CA GLY A 42 -0.12 -8.82 -7.36
C GLY A 42 1.09 -8.25 -6.59
N PRO A 43 2.20 -8.99 -6.48
CA PRO A 43 3.39 -8.58 -5.73
C PRO A 43 4.09 -7.32 -6.24
N GLY A 44 3.83 -6.94 -7.48
CA GLY A 44 4.45 -5.80 -8.13
C GLY A 44 4.00 -5.67 -9.58
N VAL A 45 4.38 -4.57 -10.22
CA VAL A 45 4.18 -4.36 -11.65
C VAL A 45 5.52 -4.06 -12.32
N CYS A 46 5.79 -4.75 -13.42
CA CYS A 46 6.87 -4.43 -14.34
C CYS A 46 6.26 -3.62 -15.48
N ARG A 47 6.51 -2.30 -15.54
CA ARG A 47 5.94 -1.39 -16.56
C ARG A 47 6.33 -1.78 -17.99
N GLN A 48 7.45 -2.50 -18.14
CA GLN A 48 7.97 -2.98 -19.44
C GLN A 48 7.41 -4.35 -19.84
N SER A 49 6.33 -4.83 -19.21
CA SER A 49 5.72 -6.13 -19.50
C SER A 49 4.34 -5.96 -20.14
N ARG A 50 3.93 -6.95 -20.94
CA ARG A 50 2.56 -7.01 -21.51
C ARG A 50 1.45 -7.02 -20.45
N VAL A 51 1.77 -7.40 -19.21
CA VAL A 51 0.82 -7.34 -18.09
C VAL A 51 0.46 -5.89 -17.75
N ALA A 52 1.37 -4.94 -17.94
CA ALA A 52 1.12 -3.51 -17.73
C ALA A 52 0.10 -2.93 -18.73
N GLU A 53 -0.04 -3.53 -19.91
CA GLU A 53 -1.00 -3.12 -20.95
C GLU A 53 -2.43 -3.63 -20.68
N THR A 54 -2.60 -4.54 -19.73
CA THR A 54 -3.93 -5.02 -19.33
C THR A 54 -4.68 -3.94 -18.54
N PRO A 55 -6.02 -3.94 -18.49
CA PRO A 55 -6.78 -2.98 -17.68
C PRO A 55 -6.34 -2.96 -16.20
N ALA A 56 -6.02 -4.12 -15.63
CA ALA A 56 -5.48 -4.22 -14.27
C ALA A 56 -4.07 -3.61 -14.15
N GLY A 57 -3.21 -3.85 -15.15
CA GLY A 57 -1.87 -3.27 -15.21
C GLY A 57 -1.89 -1.73 -15.36
N ALA A 58 -2.75 -1.21 -16.22
CA ALA A 58 -2.95 0.22 -16.42
C ALA A 58 -3.47 0.89 -15.14
N LEU A 59 -4.49 0.30 -14.49
CA LEU A 59 -5.01 0.79 -13.21
C LEU A 59 -3.91 0.89 -12.15
N VAL A 60 -3.09 -0.15 -12.00
CA VAL A 60 -1.97 -0.16 -11.04
C VAL A 60 -0.91 0.88 -11.41
N GLY A 61 -0.62 1.03 -12.71
CA GLY A 61 0.31 2.03 -13.24
C GLY A 61 -0.11 3.47 -12.93
N ASP A 62 -1.38 3.80 -13.19
CA ASP A 62 -1.95 5.12 -12.90
C ASP A 62 -1.87 5.46 -11.40
N ARG A 63 -2.11 4.46 -10.55
CA ARG A 63 -2.04 4.63 -9.10
C ARG A 63 -0.61 4.87 -8.62
N LEU A 64 0.38 4.19 -9.20
CA LEU A 64 1.79 4.47 -8.92
C LEU A 64 2.18 5.88 -9.33
N ASP A 65 1.69 6.37 -10.48
CA ASP A 65 1.97 7.73 -10.93
C ASP A 65 1.36 8.77 -9.98
N ARG A 66 0.13 8.54 -9.50
CA ARG A 66 -0.49 9.40 -8.49
C ARG A 66 0.28 9.38 -7.16
N ILE A 67 0.77 8.21 -6.71
CA ILE A 67 1.58 8.08 -5.49
C ILE A 67 2.92 8.83 -5.64
N ALA A 68 3.60 8.66 -6.78
CA ALA A 68 4.88 9.31 -7.06
C ALA A 68 4.77 10.84 -7.13
N ALA A 69 3.63 11.37 -7.60
CA ALA A 69 3.35 12.81 -7.57
C ALA A 69 3.01 13.32 -6.16
N TRP A 70 2.22 12.55 -5.39
CA TRP A 70 1.74 12.94 -4.07
C TRP A 70 2.83 13.02 -2.99
N ALA A 71 3.77 12.06 -2.99
CA ALA A 71 4.82 11.98 -1.96
C ALA A 71 5.65 13.28 -1.85
N PRO A 72 6.31 13.77 -2.91
CA PRO A 72 7.09 15.01 -2.84
C PRO A 72 6.21 16.24 -2.59
N ALA A 73 5.00 16.29 -3.17
CA ALA A 73 4.08 17.41 -2.99
C ALA A 73 3.64 17.58 -1.53
N THR A 74 3.64 16.51 -0.74
CA THR A 74 3.24 16.51 0.67
C THR A 74 4.40 16.41 1.66
N GLY A 75 5.65 16.40 1.17
CA GLY A 75 6.84 16.22 1.99
C GLY A 75 6.93 14.85 2.67
N ARG A 76 6.25 13.84 2.12
CA ARG A 76 6.23 12.46 2.62
C ARG A 76 7.06 11.55 1.72
N SER A 77 7.52 10.44 2.26
CA SER A 77 8.23 9.42 1.47
C SER A 77 7.53 8.07 1.51
N VAL A 78 7.62 7.34 0.41
CA VAL A 78 6.93 6.06 0.16
C VAL A 78 7.86 4.99 -0.39
N GLU A 79 9.05 5.38 -0.83
CA GLU A 79 10.04 4.58 -1.53
C GLU A 79 10.46 3.33 -0.75
N GLN A 80 10.56 3.46 0.59
CA GLN A 80 10.88 2.34 1.47
C GLN A 80 9.77 1.27 1.52
N PHE A 81 8.54 1.61 1.13
CA PHE A 81 7.40 0.69 1.11
C PHE A 81 7.01 0.25 -0.29
N VAL A 82 7.37 1.04 -1.29
CA VAL A 82 7.09 0.81 -2.72
C VAL A 82 8.43 0.73 -3.48
N PRO A 83 9.33 -0.22 -3.13
CA PRO A 83 10.68 -0.22 -3.70
C PRO A 83 10.65 -0.60 -5.18
N THR A 84 11.51 0.05 -5.96
CA THR A 84 11.82 -0.37 -7.32
C THR A 84 12.99 -1.35 -7.29
N THR A 85 12.78 -2.55 -7.82
CA THR A 85 13.78 -3.62 -7.88
C THR A 85 14.09 -3.97 -9.33
N GLU A 86 15.33 -4.39 -9.58
CA GLU A 86 15.69 -4.97 -10.87
C GLU A 86 15.34 -6.46 -10.89
N LEU A 87 14.64 -6.88 -11.93
CA LEU A 87 14.34 -8.27 -12.26
C LEU A 87 15.22 -8.67 -13.43
N ARG A 88 16.11 -9.64 -13.19
CA ARG A 88 16.88 -10.27 -14.26
C ARG A 88 16.18 -11.54 -14.71
N SER A 89 15.88 -11.64 -16.00
CA SER A 89 15.40 -12.88 -16.60
C SER A 89 16.53 -13.90 -16.65
N ALA A 90 16.38 -15.00 -15.90
CA ALA A 90 17.35 -16.10 -15.95
C ALA A 90 17.41 -16.81 -17.31
N PHE A 91 16.34 -16.68 -18.13
CA PHE A 91 16.22 -17.35 -19.42
C PHE A 91 16.72 -16.50 -20.60
N THR A 92 16.52 -15.18 -20.55
CA THR A 92 16.88 -14.27 -21.66
C THR A 92 18.04 -13.34 -21.33
N GLY A 93 18.43 -13.20 -20.06
CA GLY A 93 19.44 -12.24 -19.61
C GLY A 93 18.94 -10.80 -19.48
N ASP A 94 17.75 -10.50 -19.99
CA ASP A 94 17.09 -9.19 -19.91
C ASP A 94 17.02 -8.68 -18.46
N VAL A 95 17.36 -7.42 -18.26
CA VAL A 95 17.14 -6.70 -17.00
C VAL A 95 15.95 -5.77 -17.19
N ARG A 96 14.98 -5.86 -16.27
CA ARG A 96 13.79 -5.01 -16.24
C ARG A 96 13.61 -4.46 -14.84
N THR A 97 12.93 -3.32 -14.72
CA THR A 97 12.59 -2.76 -13.41
C THR A 97 11.15 -3.09 -13.05
N ALA A 98 10.93 -3.46 -11.79
CA ALA A 98 9.61 -3.72 -11.24
C ALA A 98 9.44 -2.95 -9.94
N THR A 99 8.26 -2.36 -9.78
CA THR A 99 7.87 -1.72 -8.53
C THR A 99 7.13 -2.74 -7.69
N ARG A 100 7.62 -2.99 -6.47
CA ARG A 100 6.97 -3.89 -5.50
C ARG A 100 5.96 -3.11 -4.68
N PHE A 101 4.80 -3.71 -4.45
CA PHE A 101 3.83 -3.14 -3.52
C PHE A 101 3.97 -3.74 -2.12
N PRO A 102 3.64 -2.97 -1.07
CA PRO A 102 3.48 -3.52 0.26
C PRO A 102 2.30 -4.51 0.27
N ALA A 103 2.30 -5.41 1.26
CA ALA A 103 1.20 -6.39 1.42
C ALA A 103 -0.16 -5.73 1.68
N LEU A 104 -0.13 -4.51 2.22
CA LEU A 104 -1.31 -3.72 2.50
C LEU A 104 -1.01 -2.24 2.27
N ALA A 105 -1.85 -1.58 1.50
CA ALA A 105 -1.83 -0.14 1.29
C ALA A 105 -3.25 0.45 1.39
N LEU A 106 -3.33 1.73 1.68
CA LEU A 106 -4.59 2.47 1.65
C LEU A 106 -4.34 3.77 0.88
N ALA A 107 -5.23 4.07 -0.06
CA ALA A 107 -5.18 5.31 -0.81
C ALA A 107 -6.55 6.02 -0.76
N GLU A 108 -6.54 7.21 -0.20
CA GLU A 108 -7.69 8.08 -0.12
C GLU A 108 -7.70 9.01 -1.33
N PHE A 109 -8.84 9.07 -2.00
CA PHE A 109 -9.05 9.93 -3.16
C PHE A 109 -10.11 10.97 -2.82
N ASP A 110 -9.84 12.22 -3.19
CA ASP A 110 -10.82 13.29 -3.29
C ASP A 110 -11.08 13.53 -4.79
N GLY A 111 -12.20 13.01 -5.28
CA GLY A 111 -12.42 12.86 -6.73
C GLY A 111 -11.33 12.01 -7.38
N ASP A 112 -10.55 12.63 -8.26
CA ASP A 112 -9.41 12.01 -8.93
C ASP A 112 -8.06 12.27 -8.24
N ASP A 113 -8.00 13.17 -7.27
CA ASP A 113 -6.73 13.50 -6.65
C ASP A 113 -6.43 12.57 -5.48
N LEU A 114 -5.19 12.10 -5.42
CA LEU A 114 -4.72 11.30 -4.29
C LEU A 114 -4.56 12.22 -3.08
N ALA A 115 -5.47 12.11 -2.13
CA ALA A 115 -5.47 12.90 -0.90
C ALA A 115 -4.48 12.34 0.13
N PHE A 116 -4.41 11.01 0.26
CA PHE A 116 -3.54 10.37 1.23
C PHE A 116 -3.13 8.96 0.81
N PHE A 117 -1.88 8.57 1.08
CA PHE A 117 -1.41 7.21 0.86
C PHE A 117 -0.65 6.69 2.08
N VAL A 118 -0.93 5.43 2.46
CA VAL A 118 -0.17 4.70 3.47
C VAL A 118 0.10 3.27 3.00
N PRO A 119 1.23 2.66 3.40
CA PRO A 119 2.25 3.19 4.30
C PRO A 119 3.08 4.33 3.71
N CYS A 120 3.37 5.34 4.52
CA CYS A 120 4.27 6.44 4.19
C CYS A 120 5.06 6.87 5.42
N ARG A 121 6.18 7.56 5.21
CA ARG A 121 6.94 8.23 6.25
C ARG A 121 6.59 9.72 6.24
N ASP A 122 6.21 10.23 7.39
CA ASP A 122 5.98 11.64 7.67
C ASP A 122 7.08 12.10 8.64
N ARG A 123 8.05 12.86 8.11
CA ARG A 123 9.29 13.24 8.81
C ARG A 123 10.03 12.03 9.38
N GLU A 124 9.91 11.77 10.68
CA GLU A 124 10.58 10.66 11.37
C GLU A 124 9.64 9.49 11.71
N SER A 125 8.33 9.65 11.50
CA SER A 125 7.33 8.65 11.88
C SER A 125 6.79 7.89 10.67
N VAL A 126 6.55 6.60 10.84
CA VAL A 126 5.85 5.78 9.84
C VAL A 126 4.35 5.80 10.13
N VAL A 127 3.57 6.19 9.13
CA VAL A 127 2.11 6.09 9.15
C VAL A 127 1.71 4.80 8.44
N GLY A 128 1.15 3.86 9.21
CA GLY A 128 0.66 2.58 8.68
C GLY A 128 -0.84 2.59 8.37
N VAL A 129 -1.28 1.59 7.60
CA VAL A 129 -2.70 1.41 7.22
C VAL A 129 -3.61 1.33 8.44
N ASP A 130 -3.25 0.54 9.45
CA ASP A 130 -4.06 0.38 10.67
C ASP A 130 -4.27 1.68 11.44
N GLY A 131 -3.22 2.49 11.55
CA GLY A 131 -3.26 3.79 12.22
C GLY A 131 -4.13 4.78 11.46
N ARG A 132 -4.02 4.79 10.12
CA ARG A 132 -4.86 5.66 9.28
C ARG A 132 -6.34 5.26 9.32
N LEU A 133 -6.64 3.96 9.25
CA LEU A 133 -8.01 3.46 9.38
C LEU A 133 -8.64 3.84 10.73
N ARG A 134 -7.90 3.70 11.84
CA ARG A 134 -8.39 4.14 13.16
C ARG A 134 -8.68 5.64 13.22
N ALA A 135 -7.82 6.46 12.63
CA ALA A 135 -8.05 7.90 12.55
C ALA A 135 -9.34 8.24 11.78
N LEU A 136 -9.63 7.53 10.69
CA LEU A 136 -10.87 7.68 9.92
C LEU A 136 -12.11 7.22 10.71
N GLU A 137 -11.97 6.13 11.47
CA GLU A 137 -12.99 5.62 12.40
C GLU A 137 -13.22 6.57 13.60
N GLY A 138 -12.39 7.61 13.78
CA GLY A 138 -12.47 8.52 14.92
C GLY A 138 -11.92 7.95 16.22
N ASP A 139 -11.06 6.93 16.16
CA ASP A 139 -10.32 6.38 17.30
C ASP A 139 -8.89 6.98 17.35
N PRO A 140 -8.62 7.99 18.20
CA PRO A 140 -7.37 8.74 18.19
C PRO A 140 -6.19 8.02 18.88
N ARG A 141 -6.30 6.73 19.23
CA ARG A 141 -5.19 6.01 19.90
C ARG A 141 -4.00 5.85 18.93
N PRO A 142 -2.81 6.40 19.24
CA PRO A 142 -1.65 6.23 18.39
C PRO A 142 -1.29 4.75 18.28
N SER A 143 -1.12 4.26 17.04
CA SER A 143 -0.48 2.96 16.82
C SER A 143 0.99 3.09 17.18
N ALA A 144 1.38 2.55 18.33
CA ALA A 144 2.79 2.48 18.70
C ALA A 144 3.58 1.76 17.58
N PRO A 145 4.75 2.27 17.16
CA PRO A 145 5.63 1.53 16.27
C PRO A 145 6.02 0.23 16.98
N ARG A 146 5.72 -0.92 16.36
CA ARG A 146 6.31 -2.18 16.83
C ARG A 146 7.79 -2.14 16.49
N SER A 147 8.64 -2.05 17.50
CA SER A 147 10.06 -2.35 17.36
C SER A 147 10.21 -3.74 16.73
N PRO A 148 11.15 -3.94 15.78
CA PRO A 148 11.53 -5.30 15.38
C PRO A 148 11.97 -6.05 16.65
N GLY A 149 11.36 -7.20 16.92
CA GLY A 149 11.76 -8.06 18.03
C GLY A 149 13.26 -8.40 17.90
N PRO A 150 13.98 -8.57 19.02
CA PRO A 150 15.38 -8.96 18.96
C PRO A 150 15.51 -10.30 18.22
N PRO A 151 16.63 -10.53 17.50
CA PRO A 151 16.87 -11.83 16.87
C PRO A 151 16.90 -12.90 17.97
N GLU A 152 16.15 -13.99 17.78
CA GLU A 152 16.27 -15.16 18.63
C GLU A 152 17.69 -15.73 18.49
N GLU A 153 18.50 -15.55 19.51
CA GLU A 153 19.76 -16.27 19.66
C GLU A 153 19.44 -17.74 19.94
N SER A 154 19.80 -18.61 19.00
CA SER A 154 19.77 -20.06 19.14
C SER A 154 20.75 -20.50 20.23
N VAL A 155 20.26 -21.30 21.19
CA VAL A 155 21.05 -22.20 22.04
C VAL A 155 20.49 -23.61 21.91
#